data_AF-A0A2I0GWN7-F1
#
_entry.id   AF-A0A2I0GWN7-F1
#
_cell.length_a   1.000
_cell.length_b   1.000
_cell.length_c   1.000
_cell.angle_alpha   90.00
_cell.angle_beta   90.00
_cell.angle_gamma   90.00
#
_symmetry.space_group_name_H-M   'P 1'
#
loop_
_entity.id
_entity.type
_entity.pdbx_description
1 polymer ?
#
loop_
_entity_poly.entity_id
_entity_poly.type
_entity_poly.pdbx_seq_one_letter_code
_entity_poly.pdbx_strand_id
1 'polypeptide(L)'
;MSDLSWINSYGFLGVRLFDLPSLLICLLLVSLLGYKFKIKQQYQIVLVLHCFLPFILNDVLFSASYMPDQFKYWRAVNSLRSGQLGVLEALAGIGNVNQASIFLASIPFPTPVSVISLGFYNTFIYIILFFILYAKSIFTKVSLWFYLLFPSMALYTALSLRETLILFFMILAVVYARESKILKSILCMVPIYLIKFQNFYIVGPVVLLYFVFNVAKKGMGLTKALIIGVIGLISLLVSAPIALPLVNKFRVAMFVEDGGDPNNIKLISGAGDFVIQGLTSGFYFLSKPLPWEASSALQFIQSFENLAVLGILFLITRQAWRKSPDRLAFWLLFLALSMSVYGLVVANYGTAVRYRYAFVVMYVLFVCADCNITQLRSKKTTKRHTPPVNNLRQQAK
;
A
#
# COMPACT_ATOMS: atom_id res chain seq x y z
N MET A 1 10.92 -33.39 6.01
CA MET A 1 10.42 -33.04 7.35
C MET A 1 11.48 -32.22 8.08
N SER A 2 11.17 -30.98 8.43
CA SER A 2 11.00 -30.68 9.85
C SER A 2 9.54 -30.23 9.96
N ASP A 3 8.66 -31.18 10.27
CA ASP A 3 7.30 -30.82 10.63
C ASP A 3 7.44 -29.96 11.90
N LEU A 4 7.48 -28.64 11.71
CA LEU A 4 7.38 -27.65 12.78
C LEU A 4 6.03 -27.78 13.50
N SER A 5 5.19 -28.76 13.16
CA SER A 5 4.02 -29.19 13.93
C SER A 5 4.36 -29.48 15.39
N TRP A 6 5.62 -29.84 15.70
CA TRP A 6 6.08 -29.98 17.09
C TRP A 6 5.87 -28.69 17.88
N ILE A 7 5.97 -27.50 17.27
CA ILE A 7 5.81 -26.24 18.01
C ILE A 7 4.38 -26.06 18.53
N ASN A 8 3.41 -26.61 17.82
CA ASN A 8 2.01 -26.58 18.23
C ASN A 8 1.77 -27.44 19.48
N SER A 9 2.67 -28.37 19.81
CA SER A 9 2.59 -29.15 21.06
C SER A 9 2.86 -28.31 22.31
N TYR A 10 3.53 -27.16 22.18
CA TYR A 10 3.83 -26.24 23.28
C TYR A 10 2.67 -25.25 23.57
N GLY A 11 1.56 -25.37 22.85
CA GLY A 11 0.36 -24.56 23.03
C GLY A 11 0.53 -23.08 22.68
N PHE A 12 -0.52 -22.31 22.97
CA PHE A 12 -0.65 -20.89 22.58
C PHE A 12 0.51 -19.99 23.07
N LEU A 13 0.98 -20.20 24.30
CA LEU A 13 2.06 -19.43 24.89
C LEU A 13 3.43 -19.89 24.36
N GLY A 14 3.63 -21.19 24.21
CA GLY A 14 4.89 -21.75 23.73
C GLY A 14 5.30 -21.24 22.36
N VAL A 15 4.36 -21.25 21.39
CA VAL A 15 4.61 -20.72 20.04
C VAL A 15 5.10 -19.27 20.08
N ARG A 16 4.53 -18.42 20.95
CA ARG A 16 4.89 -17.00 21.07
C ARG A 16 6.27 -16.79 21.69
N LEU A 17 6.68 -17.67 22.61
CA LEU A 17 8.02 -17.61 23.22
C LEU A 17 9.11 -17.83 22.16
N PHE A 18 8.89 -18.74 21.21
CA PHE A 18 9.83 -18.98 20.11
C PHE A 18 9.95 -17.80 19.13
N ASP A 19 8.95 -16.91 19.12
CA ASP A 19 8.91 -15.70 18.28
C ASP A 19 9.47 -14.45 19.01
N LEU A 20 9.87 -14.54 20.28
CA LEU A 20 10.48 -13.43 21.00
C LEU A 20 11.79 -12.90 20.35
N PRO A 21 12.69 -13.73 19.81
CA PRO A 21 13.88 -13.22 19.11
C PRO A 21 13.51 -12.29 17.94
N SER A 22 12.46 -12.64 17.20
CA SER A 22 11.91 -11.83 16.09
C SER A 22 11.41 -10.47 16.57
N LEU A 23 10.69 -10.43 17.69
CA LEU A 23 10.25 -9.19 18.33
C LEU A 23 11.46 -8.33 18.73
N LEU A 24 12.44 -8.92 19.43
CA LEU A 24 13.61 -8.21 19.93
C LEU A 24 14.41 -7.56 18.81
N ILE A 25 14.55 -8.22 17.66
CA ILE A 25 15.21 -7.62 16.48
C ILE A 25 14.45 -6.40 15.96
N CYS A 26 13.12 -6.47 15.89
CA CYS A 26 12.31 -5.32 15.47
C CYS A 26 12.44 -4.15 16.45
N LEU A 27 12.38 -4.41 17.76
CA LEU A 27 12.53 -3.39 18.80
C LEU A 27 13.94 -2.77 18.78
N LEU A 28 14.97 -3.59 18.64
CA LEU A 28 16.35 -3.15 18.48
C LEU A 28 16.50 -2.25 17.25
N LEU A 29 15.92 -2.63 16.11
CA LEU A 29 15.94 -1.82 14.90
C LEU A 29 15.30 -0.45 15.11
N VAL A 30 14.11 -0.39 15.74
CA VAL A 30 13.43 0.88 16.06
C VAL A 30 14.29 1.74 16.97
N SER A 31 14.91 1.16 18.00
CA SER A 31 15.78 1.88 18.93
C SER A 31 17.04 2.43 18.24
N LEU A 32 17.78 1.58 17.52
CA LEU A 32 19.03 1.94 16.85
C LEU A 32 18.82 3.02 15.78
N LEU A 33 17.83 2.81 14.89
CA LEU A 33 17.52 3.78 13.84
C LEU A 33 16.82 5.01 14.41
N GLY A 34 15.99 4.85 15.44
CA GLY A 34 15.34 5.95 16.16
C GLY A 34 16.35 6.92 16.77
N TYR A 35 17.39 6.37 17.40
CA TYR A 35 18.53 7.13 17.92
C TYR A 35 19.34 7.77 16.79
N LYS A 36 19.74 7.00 15.77
CA LYS A 36 20.55 7.47 14.63
C LYS A 36 19.91 8.64 13.88
N PHE A 37 18.60 8.58 13.64
CA PHE A 37 17.85 9.60 12.90
C PHE A 37 17.18 10.65 13.80
N LYS A 38 17.41 10.61 15.13
CA LYS A 38 16.84 11.54 16.13
C LYS A 38 15.32 11.68 15.99
N ILE A 39 14.64 10.55 15.84
CA ILE A 39 13.17 10.51 15.67
C ILE A 39 12.49 10.97 16.96
N LYS A 40 11.39 11.74 16.85
CA LYS A 40 10.58 12.10 18.02
C LYS A 40 10.05 10.85 18.74
N GLN A 41 10.11 10.86 20.07
CA GLN A 41 9.71 9.72 20.91
C GLN A 41 8.28 9.23 20.62
N GLN A 42 7.34 10.14 20.33
CA GLN A 42 5.96 9.77 19.96
C GLN A 42 5.90 8.81 18.76
N TYR A 43 6.73 9.02 17.73
CA TYR A 43 6.72 8.15 16.55
C TYR A 43 7.41 6.81 16.86
N GLN A 44 8.45 6.82 17.68
CA GLN A 44 9.12 5.60 18.13
C GLN A 44 8.18 4.73 18.96
N ILE A 45 7.41 5.31 19.87
CA ILE A 45 6.41 4.58 20.67
C ILE A 45 5.40 3.88 19.75
N VAL A 46 4.88 4.58 18.73
CA VAL A 46 3.94 3.97 17.79
C VAL A 46 4.62 2.84 16.99
N LEU A 47 5.86 3.02 16.52
CA LEU A 47 6.60 1.93 15.86
C LEU A 47 6.85 0.73 16.78
N VAL A 48 7.10 0.96 18.06
CA VAL A 48 7.20 -0.11 19.07
C VAL A 48 5.87 -0.84 19.19
N LEU A 49 4.73 -0.13 19.24
CA LEU A 49 3.41 -0.76 19.24
C LEU A 49 3.17 -1.61 17.99
N HIS A 50 3.63 -1.15 16.81
CA HIS A 50 3.59 -1.96 15.57
C HIS A 50 4.39 -3.26 15.69
N CYS A 51 5.51 -3.27 16.43
CA CYS A 51 6.28 -4.49 16.66
C CYS A 51 5.48 -5.57 17.41
N PHE A 52 4.48 -5.21 18.21
CA PHE A 52 3.65 -6.19 18.93
C PHE A 52 2.47 -6.72 18.12
N LEU A 53 2.14 -6.11 16.97
CA LEU A 53 0.97 -6.50 16.19
C LEU A 53 0.97 -7.97 15.72
N PRO A 54 2.10 -8.57 15.27
CA PRO A 54 2.09 -9.98 14.87
C PRO A 54 1.54 -10.94 15.95
N PHE A 55 1.78 -10.64 17.24
CA PHE A 55 1.27 -11.42 18.37
C PHE A 55 -0.21 -11.20 18.67
N ILE A 56 -0.72 -9.99 18.41
CA ILE A 56 -2.09 -9.57 18.69
C ILE A 56 -3.04 -10.00 17.57
N LEU A 57 -2.55 -10.09 16.34
CA LEU A 57 -3.41 -10.40 15.21
C LEU A 57 -3.70 -11.90 15.11
N ASN A 58 -2.66 -12.72 14.97
CA ASN A 58 -2.79 -14.16 14.73
C ASN A 58 -3.21 -14.91 16.02
N ASP A 59 -4.35 -15.58 15.96
CA ASP A 59 -4.96 -16.40 17.02
C ASP A 59 -5.35 -15.64 18.30
N VAL A 60 -5.39 -14.30 18.23
CA VAL A 60 -5.96 -13.43 19.29
C VAL A 60 -7.08 -12.59 18.70
N LEU A 61 -6.81 -11.76 17.69
CA LEU A 61 -7.86 -10.99 17.02
C LEU A 61 -8.68 -11.87 16.06
N PHE A 62 -8.01 -12.75 15.31
CA PHE A 62 -8.64 -13.74 14.45
C PHE A 62 -7.74 -14.96 14.25
N SER A 63 -8.33 -16.11 13.97
CA SER A 63 -7.55 -17.33 13.68
C SER A 63 -6.66 -17.11 12.47
N ALA A 64 -5.39 -17.56 12.52
CA ALA A 64 -4.49 -17.49 11.38
C ALA A 64 -5.08 -18.18 10.12
N SER A 65 -5.97 -19.15 10.30
CA SER A 65 -6.70 -19.86 9.23
C SER A 65 -7.69 -18.97 8.46
N TYR A 66 -8.11 -17.83 9.02
CA TYR A 66 -8.95 -16.84 8.34
C TYR A 66 -8.29 -16.31 7.05
N MET A 67 -6.95 -16.25 7.02
CA MET A 67 -6.16 -15.92 5.83
C MET A 67 -5.23 -17.08 5.50
N PRO A 68 -5.71 -18.15 4.83
CA PRO A 68 -4.96 -19.39 4.67
C PRO A 68 -3.67 -19.23 3.86
N ASP A 69 -3.58 -18.17 3.04
CA ASP A 69 -2.37 -17.78 2.33
C ASP A 69 -1.16 -17.60 3.24
N GLN A 70 -1.36 -17.19 4.49
CA GLN A 70 -0.28 -17.03 5.47
C GLN A 70 0.54 -18.32 5.63
N PHE A 71 -0.13 -19.47 5.68
CA PHE A 71 0.52 -20.77 5.77
C PHE A 71 1.24 -21.16 4.48
N LYS A 72 0.73 -20.75 3.31
CA LYS A 72 1.39 -21.01 2.03
C LYS A 72 2.74 -20.29 1.96
N TYR A 73 2.78 -19.00 2.31
CA TYR A 73 4.02 -18.23 2.36
C TYR A 73 4.99 -18.77 3.40
N TRP A 74 4.50 -19.09 4.61
CA TRP A 74 5.32 -19.68 5.66
C TRP A 74 6.00 -20.99 5.24
N ARG A 75 5.24 -21.92 4.64
CA ARG A 75 5.78 -23.18 4.14
C ARG A 75 6.81 -22.96 3.03
N ALA A 76 6.52 -22.06 2.08
CA ALA A 76 7.42 -21.78 0.96
C ALA A 76 8.74 -21.10 1.41
N VAL A 77 8.70 -20.20 2.39
CA VAL A 77 9.93 -19.62 2.96
C VAL A 77 10.77 -20.68 3.67
N ASN A 78 10.12 -21.58 4.42
CA ASN A 78 10.83 -22.66 5.11
C ASN A 78 11.42 -23.70 4.15
N SER A 79 10.73 -24.05 3.06
CA SER A 79 11.26 -24.97 2.05
C SER A 79 12.49 -24.38 1.34
N LEU A 80 12.48 -23.06 1.06
CA LEU A 80 13.63 -22.36 0.50
C LEU A 80 14.82 -22.32 1.45
N ARG A 81 14.59 -21.95 2.72
CA ARG A 81 15.68 -21.83 3.72
C ARG A 81 16.27 -23.16 4.15
N SER A 82 15.48 -24.24 4.11
CA SER A 82 15.95 -25.59 4.38
C SER A 82 16.62 -26.25 3.17
N GLY A 83 16.65 -25.59 2.01
CA GLY A 83 17.22 -26.12 0.77
C GLY A 83 16.37 -27.20 0.09
N GLN A 84 15.14 -27.44 0.54
CA GLN A 84 14.22 -28.40 -0.08
C GLN A 84 13.67 -27.90 -1.42
N LEU A 85 13.46 -26.59 -1.53
CA LEU A 85 13.06 -25.94 -2.78
C LEU A 85 14.25 -25.12 -3.30
N GLY A 86 14.68 -25.38 -4.54
CA GLY A 86 15.74 -24.61 -5.17
C GLY A 86 15.30 -23.18 -5.52
N VAL A 87 16.19 -22.20 -5.45
CA VAL A 87 15.88 -20.81 -5.83
C VAL A 87 15.48 -20.69 -7.30
N LEU A 88 16.19 -21.41 -8.20
CA LEU A 88 15.87 -21.42 -9.63
C LEU A 88 14.50 -22.06 -9.90
N GLU A 89 14.18 -23.15 -9.20
CA GLU A 89 12.88 -23.81 -9.28
C GLU A 89 11.75 -22.89 -8.79
N ALA A 90 11.96 -22.19 -7.67
CA ALA A 90 11.00 -21.23 -7.15
C ALA A 90 10.80 -19.99 -8.05
N LEU A 91 11.82 -19.58 -8.81
CA LEU A 91 11.71 -18.51 -9.82
C LEU A 91 10.98 -18.98 -11.08
N ALA A 92 11.33 -20.17 -11.58
CA ALA A 92 10.76 -20.74 -12.79
C ALA A 92 9.34 -21.29 -12.59
N GLY A 93 8.97 -21.60 -11.35
CA GLY A 93 7.66 -22.13 -11.01
C GLY A 93 6.52 -21.16 -11.36
N ILE A 94 5.42 -21.72 -11.85
CA ILE A 94 4.18 -20.99 -12.14
C ILE A 94 3.47 -20.72 -10.80
N GLY A 95 3.95 -19.73 -10.06
CA GLY A 95 3.40 -19.45 -8.72
C GLY A 95 3.99 -18.21 -8.06
N ASN A 96 3.19 -17.15 -7.99
CA ASN A 96 3.58 -15.89 -7.37
C ASN A 96 3.91 -16.01 -5.85
N VAL A 97 3.49 -17.12 -5.20
CA VAL A 97 3.83 -17.41 -3.79
C VAL A 97 5.32 -17.74 -3.63
N ASN A 98 5.85 -18.61 -4.48
CA ASN A 98 7.25 -19.04 -4.42
C ASN A 98 8.18 -17.86 -4.74
N GLN A 99 7.84 -17.08 -5.77
CA GLN A 99 8.59 -15.88 -6.15
C GLN A 99 8.65 -14.85 -5.03
N ALA A 100 7.54 -14.57 -4.34
CA ALA A 100 7.54 -13.72 -3.15
C ALA A 100 8.37 -14.29 -1.99
N SER A 101 8.29 -15.61 -1.81
CA SER A 101 8.97 -16.32 -0.72
C SER A 101 10.49 -16.28 -0.88
N ILE A 102 11.03 -16.18 -2.10
CA ILE A 102 12.47 -15.94 -2.32
C ILE A 102 12.91 -14.63 -1.66
N PHE A 103 12.15 -13.55 -1.86
CA PHE A 103 12.46 -12.24 -1.28
C PHE A 103 12.28 -12.22 0.24
N LEU A 104 11.30 -12.95 0.79
CA LEU A 104 11.15 -13.09 2.24
C LEU A 104 12.26 -13.96 2.85
N ALA A 105 12.63 -15.05 2.18
CA ALA A 105 13.66 -15.98 2.62
C ALA A 105 15.03 -15.31 2.69
N SER A 106 15.33 -14.37 1.79
CA SER A 106 16.61 -13.65 1.75
C SER A 106 16.81 -12.61 2.85
N ILE A 107 15.75 -12.26 3.61
CA ILE A 107 15.85 -11.32 4.73
C ILE A 107 16.69 -11.96 5.84
N PRO A 108 17.73 -11.29 6.36
CA PRO A 108 18.60 -11.83 7.40
C PRO A 108 17.89 -11.78 8.78
N PHE A 109 16.92 -12.67 8.96
CA PHE A 109 16.06 -12.76 10.14
C PHE A 109 16.00 -14.21 10.63
N PRO A 110 15.80 -14.48 11.94
CA PRO A 110 15.69 -15.84 12.48
C PRO A 110 14.75 -16.73 11.69
N THR A 111 15.05 -18.02 11.60
CA THR A 111 14.23 -19.02 10.89
C THR A 111 12.77 -18.92 11.33
N PRO A 112 11.81 -18.86 10.38
CA PRO A 112 10.43 -18.61 10.73
C PRO A 112 9.77 -19.87 11.28
N VAL A 113 9.67 -19.94 12.61
CA VAL A 113 9.19 -21.12 13.33
C VAL A 113 7.67 -21.26 13.24
N SER A 114 6.96 -20.13 13.12
CA SER A 114 5.51 -20.08 13.01
C SER A 114 5.07 -19.09 11.91
N VAL A 115 3.76 -19.04 11.67
CA VAL A 115 3.18 -17.98 10.83
C VAL A 115 3.45 -16.61 11.43
N ILE A 116 3.44 -16.46 12.76
CA ILE A 116 3.71 -15.18 13.44
C ILE A 116 5.10 -14.65 13.09
N SER A 117 6.10 -15.54 12.95
CA SER A 117 7.47 -15.18 12.58
C SER A 117 7.54 -14.39 11.27
N LEU A 118 6.76 -14.78 10.25
CA LEU A 118 6.72 -14.03 8.99
C LEU A 118 5.99 -12.68 9.12
N GLY A 119 5.06 -12.55 10.07
CA GLY A 119 4.48 -11.25 10.43
C GLY A 119 5.55 -10.29 10.93
N PHE A 120 6.54 -10.78 11.68
CA PHE A 120 7.70 -9.99 12.08
C PHE A 120 8.61 -9.61 10.91
N TYR A 121 8.75 -10.46 9.87
CA TYR A 121 9.54 -10.09 8.68
C TYR A 121 8.91 -8.91 7.96
N ASN A 122 7.59 -8.93 7.82
CA ASN A 122 6.86 -7.82 7.22
C ASN A 122 6.92 -6.56 8.09
N THR A 123 6.84 -6.72 9.42
CA THR A 123 6.98 -5.60 10.35
C THR A 123 8.39 -4.98 10.26
N PHE A 124 9.42 -5.81 10.11
CA PHE A 124 10.79 -5.37 9.86
C PHE A 124 10.92 -4.59 8.56
N ILE A 125 10.36 -5.09 7.45
CA ILE A 125 10.32 -4.36 6.16
C ILE A 125 9.61 -3.01 6.31
N TYR A 126 8.48 -3.00 7.02
CA TYR A 126 7.71 -1.79 7.30
C TYR A 126 8.54 -0.74 8.07
N ILE A 127 9.25 -1.16 9.13
CA ILE A 127 10.13 -0.28 9.90
C ILE A 127 11.27 0.27 9.02
N ILE A 128 11.92 -0.59 8.21
CA ILE A 128 12.95 -0.14 7.26
C ILE A 128 12.37 0.91 6.30
N LEU A 129 11.19 0.65 5.74
CA LEU A 129 10.53 1.58 4.82
C LEU A 129 10.26 2.92 5.50
N PHE A 130 9.77 2.92 6.74
CA PHE A 130 9.59 4.14 7.52
C PHE A 130 10.88 4.94 7.61
N PHE A 131 11.99 4.32 7.99
CA PHE A 131 13.27 5.03 8.14
C PHE A 131 13.84 5.50 6.80
N ILE A 132 13.65 4.75 5.71
CA ILE A 132 14.00 5.21 4.37
C ILE A 132 13.20 6.47 4.03
N LEU A 133 11.88 6.44 4.19
CA LEU A 133 11.01 7.59 3.89
C LEU A 133 11.32 8.80 4.76
N TYR A 134 11.68 8.59 6.02
CA TYR A 134 12.10 9.63 6.95
C TYR A 134 13.44 10.25 6.54
N ALA A 135 14.47 9.44 6.28
CA ALA A 135 15.78 9.90 5.84
C ALA A 135 15.72 10.67 4.51
N LYS A 136 14.80 10.26 3.63
CA LYS A 136 14.53 10.91 2.34
C LYS A 136 13.62 12.13 2.41
N SER A 137 13.20 12.54 3.62
CA SER A 137 12.30 13.68 3.84
C SER A 137 11.01 13.62 3.00
N ILE A 138 10.50 12.41 2.76
CA ILE A 138 9.23 12.20 2.05
C ILE A 138 8.04 12.50 2.97
N PHE A 139 8.22 12.25 4.27
CA PHE A 139 7.19 12.47 5.26
C PHE A 139 6.90 13.95 5.49
N THR A 140 5.62 14.29 5.38
CA THR A 140 5.05 15.48 5.99
C THR A 140 4.42 15.09 7.34
N LYS A 141 4.04 16.07 8.16
CA LYS A 141 3.33 15.78 9.42
C LYS A 141 2.05 14.96 9.18
N VAL A 142 1.30 15.26 8.11
CA VAL A 142 0.05 14.54 7.78
C VAL A 142 0.35 13.12 7.32
N SER A 143 1.25 12.97 6.33
CA SER A 143 1.54 11.66 5.75
C SER A 143 2.27 10.72 6.71
N LEU A 144 3.07 11.25 7.64
CA LEU A 144 3.71 10.48 8.70
C LEU A 144 2.68 9.86 9.65
N TRP A 145 1.75 10.67 10.16
CA TRP A 145 0.72 10.16 11.06
C TRP A 145 -0.24 9.22 10.35
N PHE A 146 -0.59 9.50 9.09
CA PHE A 146 -1.38 8.56 8.28
C PHE A 146 -0.65 7.22 8.15
N TYR A 147 0.63 7.22 7.78
CA TYR A 147 1.43 6.00 7.64
C TYR A 147 1.47 5.18 8.94
N LEU A 148 1.63 5.85 10.09
CA LEU A 148 1.72 5.19 11.40
C LEU A 148 0.38 4.70 11.95
N LEU A 149 -0.74 5.36 11.62
CA LEU A 149 -2.04 5.09 12.25
C LEU A 149 -3.09 4.48 11.32
N PHE A 150 -2.81 4.34 10.03
CA PHE A 150 -3.74 3.74 9.08
C PHE A 150 -3.95 2.24 9.40
N PRO A 151 -5.15 1.82 9.85
CA PRO A 151 -5.33 0.47 10.40
C PRO A 151 -5.05 -0.66 9.41
N SER A 152 -5.48 -0.55 8.16
CA SER A 152 -5.20 -1.53 7.10
C SER A 152 -3.70 -1.67 6.87
N MET A 153 -2.97 -0.56 6.90
CA MET A 153 -1.51 -0.60 6.77
C MET A 153 -0.90 -1.40 7.93
N ALA A 154 -1.29 -1.08 9.18
CA ALA A 154 -0.83 -1.77 10.38
C ALA A 154 -1.16 -3.27 10.37
N LEU A 155 -2.37 -3.61 9.92
CA LEU A 155 -2.86 -4.99 9.81
C LEU A 155 -2.01 -5.79 8.81
N TYR A 156 -1.95 -5.35 7.56
CA TYR A 156 -1.29 -6.14 6.51
C TYR A 156 0.24 -6.16 6.62
N THR A 157 0.86 -5.17 7.28
CA THR A 157 2.31 -5.21 7.57
C THR A 157 2.70 -6.11 8.71
N ALA A 158 1.75 -6.60 9.50
CA ALA A 158 1.98 -7.52 10.60
C ALA A 158 1.49 -8.96 10.33
N LEU A 159 0.92 -9.22 9.15
CA LEU A 159 0.49 -10.55 8.70
C LEU A 159 1.47 -11.18 7.72
N SER A 160 1.41 -12.49 7.55
CA SER A 160 2.39 -13.27 6.78
C SER A 160 2.05 -13.37 5.31
N LEU A 161 1.89 -12.20 4.68
CA LEU A 161 1.46 -12.06 3.30
C LEU A 161 2.49 -11.27 2.48
N ARG A 162 2.46 -11.40 1.15
CA ARG A 162 3.42 -10.72 0.26
C ARG A 162 3.18 -9.22 0.09
N GLU A 163 2.05 -8.67 0.52
CA GLU A 163 1.64 -7.31 0.19
C GLU A 163 2.60 -6.24 0.74
N THR A 164 3.24 -6.51 1.87
CA THR A 164 4.26 -5.62 2.45
C THR A 164 5.49 -5.50 1.57
N LEU A 165 5.95 -6.60 0.96
CA LEU A 165 7.03 -6.58 -0.03
C LEU A 165 6.63 -5.79 -1.27
N ILE A 166 5.41 -6.02 -1.77
CA ILE A 166 4.92 -5.31 -2.95
C ILE A 166 4.88 -3.81 -2.68
N LEU A 167 4.30 -3.40 -1.55
CA LEU A 167 4.24 -2.01 -1.13
C LEU A 167 5.63 -1.39 -0.99
N PHE A 168 6.57 -2.11 -0.37
CA PHE A 168 7.96 -1.69 -0.22
C PHE A 168 8.60 -1.33 -1.56
N PHE A 169 8.54 -2.25 -2.54
CA PHE A 169 9.12 -2.00 -3.85
C PHE A 169 8.37 -0.93 -4.65
N MET A 170 7.04 -0.88 -4.57
CA MET A 170 6.25 0.17 -5.24
C MET A 170 6.63 1.56 -4.74
N ILE A 171 6.75 1.74 -3.41
CA ILE A 171 7.15 3.01 -2.82
C ILE A 171 8.59 3.36 -3.20
N LEU A 172 9.52 2.41 -3.13
CA LEU A 172 10.92 2.66 -3.52
C LEU A 172 11.07 3.02 -4.99
N ALA A 173 10.35 2.36 -5.89
CA ALA A 173 10.35 2.69 -7.31
C ALA A 173 9.97 4.15 -7.51
N VAL A 174 8.87 4.62 -6.90
CA VAL A 174 8.46 6.01 -6.99
C VAL A 174 9.45 6.95 -6.29
N VAL A 175 9.98 6.63 -5.11
CA VAL A 175 11.00 7.45 -4.43
C VAL A 175 12.21 7.66 -5.34
N TYR A 176 12.73 6.62 -5.99
CA TYR A 176 13.84 6.77 -6.92
C TYR A 176 13.45 7.50 -8.21
N ALA A 177 12.21 7.38 -8.66
CA ALA A 177 11.69 8.20 -9.75
C ALA A 177 11.67 9.70 -9.39
N ARG A 178 11.28 10.05 -8.16
CA ARG A 178 11.34 11.43 -7.63
C ARG A 178 12.75 11.99 -7.60
N GLU A 179 13.73 11.15 -7.29
CA GLU A 179 15.16 11.51 -7.30
C GLU A 179 15.80 11.48 -8.69
N SER A 180 15.03 11.22 -9.76
CA SER A 180 15.53 11.06 -11.13
C SER A 180 16.55 9.90 -11.30
N LYS A 181 16.51 8.88 -10.44
CA LYS A 181 17.41 7.72 -10.47
C LYS A 181 16.78 6.54 -11.21
N ILE A 182 16.79 6.63 -12.55
CA ILE A 182 16.13 5.67 -13.46
C ILE A 182 16.53 4.22 -13.16
N LEU A 183 17.83 3.92 -13.11
CA LEU A 183 18.32 2.54 -12.92
C LEU A 183 17.82 1.94 -11.60
N LYS A 184 17.86 2.70 -10.49
CA LYS A 184 17.38 2.23 -9.18
C LYS A 184 15.87 2.04 -9.16
N SER A 185 15.13 2.90 -9.86
CA SER A 185 13.68 2.75 -10.03
C SER A 185 13.34 1.49 -10.81
N ILE A 186 14.02 1.23 -11.94
CA ILE A 186 13.82 0.02 -12.75
C ILE A 186 14.17 -1.23 -11.94
N LEU A 187 15.27 -1.20 -11.18
CA LEU A 187 15.64 -2.31 -10.31
C LEU A 187 14.54 -2.64 -9.28
N CYS A 188 13.85 -1.63 -8.75
CA CYS A 188 12.71 -1.85 -7.85
C CYS A 188 11.46 -2.38 -8.57
N MET A 189 11.31 -2.16 -9.88
CA MET A 189 10.20 -2.70 -10.66
C MET A 189 10.34 -4.20 -10.94
N VAL A 190 11.55 -4.75 -10.99
CA VAL A 190 11.80 -6.17 -11.27
C VAL A 190 11.13 -7.08 -10.22
N PRO A 191 11.30 -6.89 -8.90
CA PRO A 191 10.57 -7.65 -7.89
C PRO A 191 9.05 -7.49 -8.00
N ILE A 192 8.55 -6.31 -8.37
CA ILE A 192 7.10 -6.09 -8.52
C ILE A 192 6.56 -6.95 -9.67
N TYR A 193 7.27 -7.01 -10.80
CA TYR A 193 6.88 -7.84 -11.93
C TYR A 193 6.79 -9.31 -11.56
N LEU A 194 7.80 -9.82 -10.84
CA LEU A 194 7.85 -11.21 -10.38
C LEU A 194 6.74 -11.48 -9.35
N ILE A 195 6.65 -10.69 -8.29
CA ILE A 195 5.75 -10.98 -7.17
C ILE A 195 4.27 -10.73 -7.54
N LYS A 196 4.01 -9.68 -8.32
CA LYS A 196 2.65 -9.25 -8.70
C LYS A 196 2.66 -8.38 -9.97
N PHE A 197 2.67 -9.04 -11.12
CA PHE A 197 2.71 -8.39 -12.44
C PHE A 197 1.61 -7.33 -12.63
N GLN A 198 0.42 -7.48 -12.04
CA GLN A 198 -0.63 -6.47 -12.13
C GLN A 198 -0.18 -5.12 -11.53
N ASN A 199 0.50 -5.14 -10.38
CA ASN A 199 1.03 -3.92 -9.76
C ASN A 199 2.16 -3.32 -10.58
N PHE A 200 2.94 -4.15 -11.30
CA PHE A 200 3.94 -3.67 -12.23
C PHE A 200 3.30 -2.87 -13.36
N TYR A 201 2.22 -3.36 -13.97
CA TYR A 201 1.52 -2.65 -15.04
C TYR A 201 0.77 -1.40 -14.57
N ILE A 202 0.45 -1.28 -13.27
CA ILE A 202 -0.13 -0.05 -12.71
C ILE A 202 0.97 0.97 -12.40
N VAL A 203 2.05 0.56 -11.72
CA VAL A 203 3.11 1.49 -11.26
C VAL A 203 4.11 1.81 -12.36
N GLY A 204 4.34 0.91 -13.31
CA GLY A 204 5.28 1.09 -14.41
C GLY A 204 4.98 2.32 -15.25
N PRO A 205 3.75 2.49 -15.79
CA PRO A 205 3.36 3.71 -16.50
C PRO A 205 3.49 4.95 -15.63
N VAL A 206 3.17 4.88 -14.34
CA VAL A 206 3.28 6.01 -13.41
C VAL A 206 4.74 6.44 -13.28
N VAL A 207 5.66 5.50 -13.06
CA VAL A 207 7.11 5.74 -12.99
C VAL A 207 7.63 6.29 -14.31
N LEU A 208 7.20 5.74 -15.45
CA LEU A 208 7.58 6.21 -16.78
C LEU A 208 7.14 7.66 -16.99
N LEU A 209 5.87 7.97 -16.75
CA LEU A 209 5.32 9.33 -16.84
C LEU A 209 6.03 10.28 -15.87
N TYR A 210 6.42 9.80 -14.69
CA TYR A 210 7.18 10.58 -13.72
C TYR A 210 8.50 11.08 -14.31
N PHE A 211 9.22 10.21 -15.03
CA PHE A 211 10.47 10.57 -15.73
C PHE A 211 10.22 11.45 -16.95
N VAL A 212 9.31 11.06 -17.84
CA VAL A 212 9.04 11.76 -19.11
C VAL A 212 8.60 13.20 -18.85
N PHE A 213 7.71 13.42 -17.88
CA PHE A 213 7.17 14.76 -17.57
C PHE A 213 7.94 15.47 -16.46
N ASN A 214 8.95 14.83 -15.86
CA ASN A 214 9.72 15.36 -14.73
C ASN A 214 8.81 15.95 -13.64
N VAL A 215 7.83 15.14 -13.22
CA VAL A 215 6.70 15.55 -12.38
C VAL A 215 7.18 16.17 -11.05
N ALA A 216 8.31 15.69 -10.50
CA ALA A 216 8.91 16.24 -9.29
C ALA A 216 9.23 17.75 -9.41
N LYS A 217 9.77 18.18 -10.56
CA LYS A 217 10.22 19.56 -10.76
C LYS A 217 9.13 20.43 -11.36
N LYS A 218 8.55 19.98 -12.48
CA LYS A 218 7.63 20.78 -13.31
C LYS A 218 6.16 20.55 -13.00
N GLY A 219 5.81 19.47 -12.31
CA GLY A 219 4.42 19.00 -12.21
C GLY A 219 3.86 18.51 -13.54
N MET A 220 2.59 18.12 -13.54
CA MET A 220 1.87 17.73 -14.75
C MET A 220 0.62 18.61 -14.89
N GLY A 221 0.71 19.67 -15.69
CA GLY A 221 -0.43 20.57 -15.91
C GLY A 221 -1.72 19.80 -16.19
N LEU A 222 -2.85 20.27 -15.64
CA LEU A 222 -4.14 19.57 -15.72
C LEU A 222 -4.49 19.16 -17.16
N THR A 223 -4.21 20.00 -18.15
CA THR A 223 -4.40 19.71 -19.58
C THR A 223 -3.62 18.48 -20.04
N LYS A 224 -2.36 18.32 -19.62
CA LYS A 224 -1.54 17.15 -19.98
C LYS A 224 -2.08 15.89 -19.33
N ALA A 225 -2.48 15.96 -18.06
CA ALA A 225 -3.10 14.83 -17.36
C ALA A 225 -4.41 14.41 -18.04
N LEU A 226 -5.24 15.37 -18.47
CA LEU A 226 -6.46 15.11 -19.23
C LEU A 226 -6.17 14.48 -20.59
N ILE A 227 -5.18 14.99 -21.34
CA ILE A 227 -4.77 14.40 -22.63
C ILE A 227 -4.31 12.94 -22.43
N ILE A 228 -3.47 12.67 -21.42
CA ILE A 228 -3.04 11.30 -21.10
C ILE A 228 -4.23 10.42 -20.72
N GLY A 229 -5.18 10.95 -19.94
CA GLY A 229 -6.41 10.24 -19.60
C GLY A 229 -7.26 9.90 -20.83
N VAL A 230 -7.41 10.84 -21.76
CA VAL A 230 -8.12 10.63 -23.03
C VAL A 230 -7.41 9.61 -23.91
N ILE A 231 -6.09 9.71 -24.06
CA ILE A 231 -5.28 8.71 -24.79
C ILE A 231 -5.43 7.33 -24.15
N GLY A 232 -5.39 7.25 -22.82
CA GLY A 232 -5.60 6.01 -22.08
C GLY A 232 -6.99 5.43 -22.32
N LEU A 233 -8.03 6.25 -22.34
CA LEU A 233 -9.40 5.83 -22.61
C LEU A 233 -9.56 5.33 -24.06
N ILE A 234 -8.99 6.03 -25.04
CA ILE A 234 -8.99 5.61 -26.44
C ILE A 234 -8.24 4.29 -26.59
N SER A 235 -7.06 4.16 -25.98
CA SER A 235 -6.30 2.91 -25.98
C SER A 235 -7.08 1.75 -25.37
N LEU A 236 -7.82 2.00 -24.29
CA LEU A 236 -8.69 1.01 -23.64
C LEU A 236 -9.86 0.61 -24.54
N LEU A 237 -10.50 1.55 -25.25
CA LEU A 237 -11.56 1.28 -26.21
C LEU A 237 -11.06 0.46 -27.40
N VAL A 238 -9.89 0.81 -27.96
CA VAL A 238 -9.27 0.11 -29.09
C VAL A 238 -8.83 -1.30 -28.69
N SER A 239 -8.29 -1.46 -27.48
CA SER A 239 -7.86 -2.77 -26.97
C SER A 239 -9.00 -3.62 -26.41
N ALA A 240 -10.21 -3.06 -26.21
CA ALA A 240 -11.33 -3.74 -25.59
C ALA A 240 -11.65 -5.12 -26.23
N PRO A 241 -11.65 -5.33 -27.56
CA PRO A 241 -11.94 -6.64 -28.14
C PRO A 241 -10.98 -7.75 -27.69
N ILE A 242 -9.72 -7.39 -27.42
CA ILE A 242 -8.67 -8.32 -26.96
C ILE A 242 -8.65 -8.40 -25.43
N ALA A 243 -8.83 -7.26 -24.76
CA ALA A 243 -8.76 -7.17 -23.31
C ALA A 243 -10.00 -7.77 -22.61
N LEU A 244 -11.19 -7.61 -23.19
CA LEU A 244 -12.46 -8.06 -22.59
C LEU A 244 -12.50 -9.56 -22.27
N PRO A 245 -12.17 -10.48 -23.21
CA PRO A 245 -12.15 -11.90 -22.91
C PRO A 245 -11.17 -12.24 -21.78
N LEU A 246 -10.02 -11.58 -21.76
CA LEU A 246 -8.99 -11.80 -20.75
C LEU A 246 -9.43 -11.27 -19.37
N VAL A 247 -10.04 -10.09 -19.32
CA VAL A 247 -10.58 -9.49 -18.10
C VAL A 247 -11.72 -10.35 -17.54
N ASN A 248 -12.64 -10.80 -18.38
CA ASN A 248 -13.73 -11.69 -17.98
C ASN A 248 -13.19 -13.03 -17.45
N LYS A 249 -12.15 -13.59 -18.09
CA LYS A 249 -11.45 -14.79 -17.56
C LYS A 249 -10.90 -14.55 -16.16
N PHE A 250 -10.23 -13.42 -15.91
CA PHE A 250 -9.70 -13.10 -14.58
C PHE A 250 -10.80 -12.82 -13.56
N ARG A 251 -11.88 -12.15 -13.95
CA ARG A 251 -13.06 -11.92 -13.09
C ARG A 251 -13.68 -13.23 -12.61
N VAL A 252 -13.93 -14.16 -13.54
CA VAL A 252 -14.48 -15.48 -13.22
C VAL A 252 -13.52 -16.25 -12.32
N ALA A 253 -12.24 -16.33 -12.68
CA ALA A 253 -11.24 -17.05 -11.88
C ALA A 253 -11.17 -16.52 -10.44
N MET A 254 -11.18 -15.20 -10.27
CA MET A 254 -11.13 -14.56 -8.96
C MET A 254 -12.42 -14.79 -8.16
N PHE A 255 -13.58 -14.74 -8.81
CA PHE A 255 -14.86 -15.01 -8.15
C PHE A 255 -14.95 -16.44 -7.64
N VAL A 256 -14.45 -17.41 -8.41
CA VAL A 256 -14.38 -18.82 -8.01
C VAL A 256 -13.39 -19.03 -6.87
N GLU A 257 -12.22 -18.39 -6.92
CA GLU A 257 -11.22 -18.44 -5.84
C GLU A 257 -11.78 -17.86 -4.53
N ASP A 258 -12.63 -16.84 -4.62
CA ASP A 258 -13.33 -16.23 -3.49
C ASP A 258 -14.55 -17.05 -3.00
N GLY A 259 -14.85 -18.21 -3.60
CA GLY A 259 -15.91 -19.14 -3.20
C GLY A 259 -17.25 -18.96 -3.92
N GLY A 260 -17.30 -18.15 -4.99
CA GLY A 260 -18.51 -17.92 -5.79
C GLY A 260 -18.70 -18.91 -6.95
N ASP A 261 -19.94 -19.06 -7.42
CA ASP A 261 -20.28 -19.89 -8.58
C ASP A 261 -19.95 -19.13 -9.90
N PRO A 262 -19.18 -19.72 -10.84
CA PRO A 262 -18.89 -19.10 -12.14
C PRO A 262 -20.11 -18.58 -12.91
N ASN A 263 -21.30 -19.14 -12.71
CA ASN A 263 -22.52 -18.74 -13.41
C ASN A 263 -23.17 -17.48 -12.82
N ASN A 264 -22.83 -17.11 -11.59
CA ASN A 264 -23.45 -15.99 -10.89
C ASN A 264 -22.75 -14.64 -11.15
N ILE A 265 -21.60 -14.64 -11.86
CA ILE A 265 -20.89 -13.42 -12.18
C ILE A 265 -21.39 -12.81 -13.50
N LYS A 266 -21.83 -11.56 -13.45
CA LYS A 266 -22.15 -10.78 -14.65
C LYS A 266 -20.86 -10.46 -15.41
N LEU A 267 -20.76 -10.99 -16.63
CA LEU A 267 -19.66 -10.71 -17.55
C LEU A 267 -19.84 -9.33 -18.18
N ILE A 268 -18.71 -8.70 -18.51
CA ILE A 268 -18.72 -7.42 -19.23
C ILE A 268 -19.03 -7.72 -20.70
N SER A 269 -20.09 -7.12 -21.23
CA SER A 269 -20.50 -7.28 -22.62
C SER A 269 -20.25 -6.00 -23.42
N GLY A 270 -19.17 -6.00 -24.20
CA GLY A 270 -18.84 -4.91 -25.12
C GLY A 270 -17.99 -3.78 -24.54
N ALA A 271 -17.45 -2.95 -25.43
CA ALA A 271 -16.48 -1.90 -25.07
C ALA A 271 -17.11 -0.76 -24.24
N GLY A 272 -18.38 -0.40 -24.49
CA GLY A 272 -19.08 0.63 -23.72
C GLY A 272 -19.28 0.23 -22.26
N ASP A 273 -19.76 -1.00 -22.04
CA ASP A 273 -19.93 -1.58 -20.70
C ASP A 273 -18.57 -1.71 -19.98
N PHE A 274 -17.50 -2.06 -20.70
CA PHE A 274 -16.15 -2.09 -20.15
C PHE A 274 -15.69 -0.76 -19.57
N VAL A 275 -15.91 0.34 -20.30
CA VAL A 275 -15.55 1.68 -19.84
C VAL A 275 -16.42 2.10 -18.66
N ILE A 276 -17.74 1.91 -18.76
CA ILE A 276 -18.68 2.31 -17.71
C ILE A 276 -18.38 1.54 -16.42
N GLN A 277 -18.21 0.22 -16.51
CA GLN A 277 -17.80 -0.58 -15.36
C GLN A 277 -16.43 -0.19 -14.85
N GLY A 278 -15.45 0.12 -15.71
CA GLY A 278 -14.12 0.56 -15.28
C GLY A 278 -14.15 1.82 -14.44
N LEU A 279 -14.93 2.83 -14.87
CA LEU A 279 -15.04 4.10 -14.17
C LEU A 279 -15.86 3.96 -12.87
N THR A 280 -17.02 3.30 -12.92
CA THR A 280 -17.90 3.15 -11.75
C THR A 280 -17.30 2.21 -10.70
N SER A 281 -16.67 1.11 -11.12
CA SER A 281 -16.04 0.16 -10.21
C SER A 281 -14.84 0.76 -9.49
N GLY A 282 -14.13 1.74 -10.07
CA GLY A 282 -13.02 2.41 -9.39
C GLY A 282 -13.49 3.17 -8.14
N PHE A 283 -14.56 3.97 -8.25
CA PHE A 283 -15.12 4.69 -7.10
C PHE A 283 -15.69 3.74 -6.04
N TYR A 284 -16.41 2.70 -6.47
CA TYR A 284 -16.94 1.70 -5.55
C TYR A 284 -15.81 0.90 -4.87
N PHE A 285 -14.77 0.54 -5.60
CA PHE A 285 -13.61 -0.16 -5.05
C PHE A 285 -12.87 0.67 -3.99
N LEU A 286 -12.83 2.01 -4.15
CA LEU A 286 -12.25 2.90 -3.15
C LEU A 286 -13.07 2.96 -1.85
N SER A 287 -14.37 2.66 -1.89
CA SER A 287 -15.30 2.83 -0.76
C SER A 287 -15.76 1.52 -0.10
N LYS A 288 -15.74 0.39 -0.82
CA LYS A 288 -16.23 -0.90 -0.31
C LYS A 288 -15.31 -1.55 0.76
N PRO A 289 -15.84 -2.35 1.70
CA PRO A 289 -17.26 -2.53 1.98
C PRO A 289 -17.88 -1.28 2.62
N LEU A 290 -19.14 -1.02 2.30
CA LEU A 290 -19.96 -0.02 3.00
C LEU A 290 -20.61 -0.64 4.25
N PRO A 291 -21.02 0.16 5.26
CA PRO A 291 -21.52 -0.40 6.52
C PRO A 291 -22.71 -1.35 6.38
N TRP A 292 -23.56 -1.15 5.36
CA TRP A 292 -24.71 -1.99 5.05
C TRP A 292 -24.38 -3.24 4.21
N GLU A 293 -23.15 -3.35 3.70
CA GLU A 293 -22.67 -4.51 2.93
C GLU A 293 -21.88 -5.50 3.81
N ALA A 294 -21.61 -5.12 5.06
CA ALA A 294 -20.80 -5.92 5.97
C ALA A 294 -21.56 -7.18 6.42
N SER A 295 -21.00 -8.35 6.10
CA SER A 295 -21.52 -9.65 6.55
C SER A 295 -20.84 -10.18 7.81
N SER A 296 -19.77 -9.52 8.29
CA SER A 296 -19.04 -9.91 9.50
C SER A 296 -18.57 -8.70 10.31
N ALA A 297 -18.27 -8.92 11.60
CA ALA A 297 -17.78 -7.86 12.49
C ALA A 297 -16.49 -7.19 11.98
N LEU A 298 -15.57 -7.98 11.41
CA LEU A 298 -14.34 -7.44 10.80
C LEU A 298 -14.66 -6.56 9.58
N GLN A 299 -15.59 -6.97 8.72
CA GLN A 299 -16.03 -6.15 7.58
C GLN A 299 -16.72 -4.86 8.04
N PHE A 300 -17.47 -4.92 9.14
CA PHE A 300 -18.13 -3.76 9.71
C PHE A 300 -17.10 -2.74 10.22
N ILE A 301 -16.08 -3.18 10.97
CA ILE A 301 -14.97 -2.31 11.40
C ILE A 301 -14.24 -1.72 10.19
N GLN A 302 -13.95 -2.55 9.18
CA GLN A 302 -13.33 -2.11 7.93
C GLN A 302 -14.17 -1.04 7.20
N SER A 303 -15.50 -1.13 7.23
CA SER A 303 -16.36 -0.14 6.58
C SER A 303 -16.21 1.27 7.20
N PHE A 304 -16.10 1.36 8.53
CA PHE A 304 -15.83 2.64 9.21
C PHE A 304 -14.44 3.18 8.92
N GLU A 305 -13.45 2.30 8.88
CA GLU A 305 -12.10 2.66 8.45
C GLU A 305 -12.13 3.26 7.05
N ASN A 306 -12.88 2.67 6.12
CA ASN A 306 -12.97 3.15 4.75
C ASN A 306 -13.59 4.53 4.66
N LEU A 307 -14.67 4.78 5.41
CA LEU A 307 -15.30 6.10 5.48
C LEU A 307 -14.32 7.15 6.04
N ALA A 308 -13.56 6.80 7.09
CA ALA A 308 -12.54 7.67 7.65
C ALA A 308 -11.42 7.97 6.64
N VAL A 309 -10.93 6.95 5.93
CA VAL A 309 -9.91 7.09 4.88
C VAL A 309 -10.41 7.96 3.74
N LEU A 310 -11.63 7.77 3.25
CA LEU A 310 -12.25 8.62 2.23
C LEU A 310 -12.31 10.08 2.69
N GLY A 311 -12.70 10.32 3.94
CA GLY A 311 -12.69 11.65 4.54
C GLY A 311 -11.30 12.28 4.54
N ILE A 312 -10.26 11.52 4.95
CA ILE A 312 -8.86 11.99 4.95
C ILE A 312 -8.39 12.27 3.51
N LEU A 313 -8.65 11.37 2.57
CA LEU A 313 -8.30 11.53 1.16
C LEU A 313 -8.94 12.81 0.61
N PHE A 314 -10.24 13.01 0.82
CA PHE A 314 -10.93 14.23 0.40
C PHE A 314 -10.28 15.50 0.96
N LEU A 315 -9.92 15.52 2.25
CA LEU A 315 -9.25 16.68 2.87
C LEU A 315 -7.87 16.94 2.28
N ILE A 316 -7.06 15.89 2.06
CA ILE A 316 -5.74 16.00 1.43
C ILE A 316 -5.88 16.51 -0.01
N THR A 317 -6.75 15.91 -0.80
CA THR A 317 -7.02 16.30 -2.19
C THR A 317 -7.49 17.74 -2.28
N ARG A 318 -8.44 18.16 -1.42
CA ARG A 318 -8.92 19.55 -1.37
C ARG A 318 -7.80 20.54 -1.05
N GLN A 319 -6.92 20.21 -0.10
CA GLN A 319 -5.81 21.08 0.28
C GLN A 319 -4.74 21.12 -0.83
N ALA A 320 -4.46 19.98 -1.48
CA ALA A 320 -3.54 19.88 -2.60
C ALA A 320 -4.05 20.64 -3.83
N TRP A 321 -5.35 20.59 -4.10
CA TRP A 321 -5.98 21.33 -5.21
C TRP A 321 -5.76 22.84 -5.09
N ARG A 322 -5.83 23.37 -3.86
CA ARG A 322 -5.59 24.80 -3.59
C ARG A 322 -4.13 25.22 -3.70
N LYS A 323 -3.18 24.30 -3.48
CA LYS A 323 -1.74 24.61 -3.45
C LYS A 323 -1.02 24.32 -4.76
N SER A 324 -1.31 23.18 -5.37
CA SER A 324 -0.55 22.65 -6.51
C SER A 324 -1.42 21.71 -7.35
N PRO A 325 -2.46 22.24 -8.05
CA PRO A 325 -3.38 21.42 -8.83
C PRO A 325 -2.67 20.59 -9.91
N ASP A 326 -1.58 21.11 -10.50
CA ASP A 326 -0.80 20.40 -11.52
C ASP A 326 -0.09 19.15 -10.96
N ARG A 327 0.43 19.22 -9.74
CA ARG A 327 1.04 18.03 -9.11
C ARG A 327 -0.03 17.03 -8.68
N LEU A 328 -1.16 17.53 -8.21
CA LEU A 328 -2.30 16.71 -7.80
C LEU A 328 -2.93 15.94 -8.97
N ALA A 329 -3.06 16.56 -10.14
CA ALA A 329 -3.69 15.95 -11.32
C ALA A 329 -3.05 14.60 -11.68
N PHE A 330 -1.72 14.53 -11.63
CA PHE A 330 -0.97 13.28 -11.84
C PHE A 330 -1.36 12.18 -10.82
N TRP A 331 -1.43 12.54 -9.54
CA TRP A 331 -1.77 11.58 -8.49
C TRP A 331 -3.23 11.16 -8.50
N LEU A 332 -4.14 12.03 -8.94
CA LEU A 332 -5.54 11.68 -9.18
C LEU A 332 -5.67 10.70 -10.35
N LEU A 333 -4.93 10.91 -11.43
CA LEU A 333 -4.88 9.97 -12.55
C LEU A 333 -4.35 8.59 -12.10
N PHE A 334 -3.28 8.57 -11.29
CA PHE A 334 -2.78 7.34 -10.67
C PHE A 334 -3.82 6.63 -9.81
N LEU A 335 -4.51 7.37 -8.94
CA LEU A 335 -5.52 6.79 -8.06
C LEU A 335 -6.70 6.24 -8.89
N ALA A 336 -7.19 6.99 -9.87
CA ALA A 336 -8.26 6.54 -10.75
C ALA A 336 -7.87 5.25 -11.51
N LEU A 337 -6.69 5.22 -12.14
CA LEU A 337 -6.20 4.06 -12.89
C LEU A 337 -6.07 2.83 -11.98
N SER A 338 -5.42 2.97 -10.82
CA SER A 338 -5.22 1.84 -9.90
C SER A 338 -6.53 1.29 -9.33
N MET A 339 -7.47 2.17 -8.98
CA MET A 339 -8.78 1.74 -8.46
C MET A 339 -9.65 1.10 -9.55
N SER A 340 -9.62 1.60 -10.79
CA SER A 340 -10.38 1.02 -11.90
C SER A 340 -9.88 -0.37 -12.30
N VAL A 341 -8.56 -0.58 -12.40
CA VAL A 341 -8.00 -1.90 -12.77
C VAL A 341 -8.42 -2.97 -11.75
N TYR A 342 -8.34 -2.66 -10.46
CA TYR A 342 -8.76 -3.61 -9.42
C TYR A 342 -10.28 -3.68 -9.22
N GLY A 343 -10.98 -2.56 -9.37
CA GLY A 343 -12.44 -2.51 -9.28
C GLY A 343 -13.13 -3.41 -10.30
N LEU A 344 -12.54 -3.56 -11.49
CA LEU A 344 -13.07 -4.43 -12.54
C LEU A 344 -12.98 -5.92 -12.23
N VAL A 345 -11.99 -6.35 -11.45
CA VAL A 345 -11.65 -7.78 -11.28
C VAL A 345 -11.99 -8.31 -9.90
N VAL A 346 -11.85 -7.49 -8.86
CA VAL A 346 -11.93 -7.94 -7.46
C VAL A 346 -13.37 -7.85 -6.95
N ALA A 347 -14.00 -8.98 -6.68
CA ALA A 347 -15.33 -9.04 -6.06
C ALA A 347 -15.25 -8.97 -4.53
N ASN A 348 -14.42 -9.82 -3.91
CA ASN A 348 -14.35 -9.99 -2.45
C ASN A 348 -13.91 -8.72 -1.69
N TYR A 349 -14.60 -8.44 -0.58
CA TYR A 349 -14.35 -7.27 0.26
C TYR A 349 -12.99 -7.29 0.96
N GLY A 350 -12.59 -8.43 1.53
CA GLY A 350 -11.29 -8.59 2.19
C GLY A 350 -10.13 -8.42 1.20
N THR A 351 -10.25 -9.02 0.02
CA THR A 351 -9.25 -8.88 -1.04
C THR A 351 -9.20 -7.45 -1.59
N ALA A 352 -10.33 -6.75 -1.68
CA ALA A 352 -10.37 -5.37 -2.11
C ALA A 352 -9.63 -4.43 -1.13
N VAL A 353 -9.90 -4.54 0.16
CA VAL A 353 -9.20 -3.75 1.19
C VAL A 353 -7.69 -4.04 1.16
N ARG A 354 -7.31 -5.31 1.06
CA ARG A 354 -5.92 -5.79 0.93
C ARG A 354 -5.20 -5.25 -0.30
N TYR A 355 -5.87 -5.09 -1.44
CA TYR A 355 -5.20 -4.58 -2.65
C TYR A 355 -5.21 -3.06 -2.72
N ARG A 356 -6.22 -2.41 -2.14
CA ARG A 356 -6.37 -0.95 -2.14
C ARG A 356 -5.36 -0.23 -1.25
N TYR A 357 -5.08 -0.75 -0.04
CA TYR A 357 -4.34 0.01 0.97
C TYR A 357 -2.97 0.49 0.48
N ALA A 358 -2.27 -0.32 -0.33
CA ALA A 358 -0.96 0.03 -0.88
C ALA A 358 -1.02 1.30 -1.76
N PHE A 359 -2.02 1.38 -2.64
CA PHE A 359 -2.21 2.54 -3.52
C PHE A 359 -2.67 3.78 -2.74
N VAL A 360 -3.51 3.60 -1.71
CA VAL A 360 -3.94 4.68 -0.82
C VAL A 360 -2.74 5.26 -0.06
N VAL A 361 -1.88 4.41 0.51
CA VAL A 361 -0.66 4.85 1.20
C VAL A 361 0.25 5.62 0.24
N MET A 362 0.48 5.09 -0.96
CA MET A 362 1.28 5.80 -1.98
C MET A 362 0.69 7.16 -2.32
N TYR A 363 -0.62 7.24 -2.57
CA TYR A 363 -1.30 8.49 -2.87
C TYR A 363 -1.09 9.50 -1.73
N VAL A 364 -1.35 9.12 -0.48
CA VAL A 364 -1.18 10.01 0.67
C VAL A 364 0.27 10.46 0.84
N LEU A 365 1.24 9.55 0.75
CA LEU A 365 2.66 9.86 0.89
C LEU A 365 3.10 10.89 -0.14
N PHE A 366 2.85 10.61 -1.43
CA PHE A 366 3.42 11.41 -2.50
C PHE A 366 2.62 12.67 -2.81
N VAL A 367 1.29 12.68 -2.65
CA VAL A 367 0.52 13.93 -2.74
C VAL A 367 0.96 14.89 -1.65
N CYS A 368 1.14 14.42 -0.40
CA CYS A 368 1.61 15.29 0.66
C CYS A 368 3.03 15.79 0.41
N ALA A 369 3.94 14.93 -0.06
CA ALA A 369 5.32 15.29 -0.36
C ALA A 369 5.43 16.27 -1.54
N ASP A 370 4.73 16.02 -2.65
CA ASP A 370 4.82 16.84 -3.86
C ASP A 370 4.03 18.15 -3.74
N CYS A 371 2.91 18.16 -3.03
CA CYS A 371 2.08 19.36 -2.84
C CYS A 371 2.37 20.09 -1.51
N ASN A 372 3.39 19.65 -0.76
CA ASN A 372 3.79 20.23 0.54
C ASN A 372 2.62 20.38 1.53
N ILE A 373 1.87 19.30 1.75
CA ILE A 373 0.70 19.27 2.65
C ILE A 373 1.14 18.94 4.07
N THR A 374 1.24 19.96 4.92
CA THR A 374 1.68 19.80 6.32
C THR A 374 0.52 19.81 7.32
N GLN A 375 -0.67 20.28 6.92
CA GLN A 375 -1.87 20.38 7.76
C GLN A 375 -3.13 20.16 6.89
N LEU A 376 -4.15 19.50 7.46
CA LEU A 376 -5.42 19.20 6.78
C LEU A 376 -6.43 20.35 6.82
N ARG A 377 -6.35 21.21 7.84
CA ARG A 377 -7.17 22.41 7.95
C ARG A 377 -6.28 23.64 7.80
N SER A 378 -6.57 24.46 6.79
CA SER A 378 -5.96 25.78 6.69
C SER A 378 -6.39 26.60 7.90
N LYS A 379 -5.44 27.04 8.72
CA LYS A 379 -5.71 28.15 9.66
C LYS A 379 -6.16 29.32 8.78
N LYS A 380 -7.40 29.80 8.98
CA LYS A 380 -7.79 31.12 8.46
C LYS A 380 -6.73 32.07 8.99
N THR A 381 -5.90 32.60 8.09
CA THR A 381 -5.00 33.68 8.43
C THR A 381 -5.92 34.85 8.74
N THR A 382 -6.22 35.07 10.02
CA THR A 382 -6.86 36.30 10.47
C THR A 382 -5.84 37.39 10.16
N LYS A 383 -5.94 37.99 8.98
CA LYS A 383 -5.27 39.27 8.70
C LYS A 383 -5.84 40.25 9.72
N ARG A 384 -5.18 40.41 10.85
CA ARG A 384 -5.36 41.60 11.67
C ARG A 384 -4.92 42.75 10.78
N HIS A 385 -5.88 43.49 10.24
CA HIS A 385 -5.63 44.84 9.76
C HIS A 385 -5.16 45.62 10.99
N THR A 386 -3.84 45.75 11.17
CA THR A 386 -3.29 46.89 11.88
C THR A 386 -3.64 48.11 11.04
N PRO A 387 -4.47 49.03 11.54
CA PRO A 387 -4.66 50.31 10.85
C PRO A 387 -3.30 51.00 10.72
N PRO A 388 -3.09 51.81 9.67
CA PRO A 388 -1.87 52.59 9.55
C PRO A 388 -1.74 53.48 10.80
N VAL A 389 -0.61 53.37 11.47
CA VAL A 389 -0.21 54.31 12.52
C VAL A 389 0.02 55.65 11.82
N ASN A 390 -1.00 56.50 11.84
CA ASN A 390 -0.88 57.89 11.39
C ASN A 390 0.19 58.58 12.24
N ASN A 391 1.14 59.20 11.54
CA ASN A 391 2.14 60.11 12.07
C ASN A 391 1.46 61.22 12.90
N LEU A 392 1.49 61.09 14.23
CA LEU A 392 1.32 62.21 15.16
C LEU A 392 2.70 62.58 15.71
N ARG A 393 3.49 63.27 14.88
CA ARG A 393 4.64 64.07 15.32
C ARG A 393 4.76 65.34 14.46
N GLN A 394 3.78 66.21 14.61
CA GLN A 394 3.92 67.65 14.41
C GLN A 394 2.96 68.34 15.39
N GLN A 395 3.50 68.62 16.58
CA GLN A 395 3.07 69.64 17.56
C GLN A 395 3.63 69.25 18.93
N ALA A 396 4.92 69.57 19.15
CA ALA A 396 5.46 69.94 20.46
C ALA A 396 6.93 70.32 20.31
N LYS A 397 7.18 71.63 20.46
CA LYS A 397 8.44 72.38 20.56
C LYS A 397 9.12 72.79 19.26
#